data_AF-T0G0E6-F1
#
_entry.id   AF-T0G0E6-F1
#
_cell.length_a   1.000
_cell.length_b   1.000
_cell.length_c   1.000
_cell.angle_alpha   90.00
_cell.angle_beta   90.00
_cell.angle_gamma   90.00
#
_symmetry.space_group_name_H-M   'P 1'
#
loop_
_entity.id
_entity.type
_entity.pdbx_description
1 polymer ?
#
loop_
_entity_poly.entity_id
_entity_poly.type
_entity_poly.pdbx_seq_one_letter_code
_entity_poly.pdbx_strand_id
1 'polypeptide(L)'
;MQSQYCWYTVPYRFKGGFVGVDIFFVISGYLISNIIFKSLESDTFSFKDFYLKRIKRIFPALIVLFAFIMIYGYFYLLANDLKTLSKHIIAGLLFLSNIVYWSEAGYFNSGIKYLLHLWSLGIEEQFYILWPVILFVIYKYKKNYITILVTLWIFSFLTNLFLTGKDLTSAFFLPQGRFWELMMGSILAYVTVFKKEHLNHKFSNLMNHLNSFFGLVLIGLAFYWINQDQSFPGWWALLPTIGAFLLISAGKQALVNKYLLSNPLFVITGLISYPLYLWHWPLLTIAGLMDYENSNEAKLIRISAVLVSFVFSFITYRWIEIPIRNVKLKEKNVLIARSLILLMTLFLSVSIFIYSKNGFIDSYPKIVFELDKYKDYETKEIFRSGTCLLQDQDKNSFSKDCLDPEEQDSPILFVWGDSYAAQLIHGFKILKAEKKFRIAQYSSAACPPIFEFEASRHPLCGSTNQYIGKELIPKLNPSLIVLSAYWPAYFFPREVTFAKDLSRFKESIITLKRNDTTPRILF
;
A
#
# COMPACT_ATOMS: atom_id res chain seq x y z
N MET A 1 1.91 1.97 2.80
CA MET A 1 1.22 2.98 1.96
C MET A 1 -0.29 2.97 2.12
N GLN A 2 -0.99 1.83 1.99
CA GLN A 2 -2.46 1.79 2.20
C GLN A 2 -2.88 2.15 3.64
N SER A 3 -1.97 1.91 4.57
CA SER A 3 -2.13 2.28 5.96
C SER A 3 -1.99 3.76 6.25
N GLN A 4 -1.15 4.50 5.53
CA GLN A 4 -0.78 5.88 5.89
C GLN A 4 -1.99 6.80 5.97
N TYR A 5 -3.05 6.50 5.19
CA TYR A 5 -4.33 7.19 5.24
C TYR A 5 -5.33 6.58 6.25
N CYS A 6 -5.27 5.27 6.51
CA CYS A 6 -6.04 4.62 7.59
C CYS A 6 -5.57 5.04 9.00
N TRP A 7 -4.29 5.40 9.17
CA TRP A 7 -3.72 5.95 10.41
C TRP A 7 -4.45 7.21 10.90
N TYR A 8 -5.14 7.89 9.98
CA TYR A 8 -5.69 9.20 10.24
C TYR A 8 -7.22 9.26 10.34
N THR A 9 -7.94 8.24 9.89
CA THR A 9 -9.41 8.22 9.84
C THR A 9 -10.05 7.42 10.96
N VAL A 10 -9.26 6.60 11.67
CA VAL A 10 -9.74 5.73 12.74
C VAL A 10 -8.87 5.98 13.98
N PRO A 11 -9.45 6.10 15.20
CA PRO A 11 -8.66 6.28 16.42
C PRO A 11 -7.53 5.25 16.50
N TYR A 12 -6.38 5.65 17.07
CA TYR A 12 -5.10 4.94 17.29
C TYR A 12 -5.15 3.42 17.64
N ARG A 13 -6.33 2.84 17.85
CA ARG A 13 -6.62 1.47 18.30
C ARG A 13 -6.87 0.44 17.17
N PHE A 14 -7.09 0.83 15.91
CA PHE A 14 -7.31 -0.13 14.80
C PHE A 14 -6.22 -0.03 13.72
N LYS A 15 -5.09 -0.69 13.97
CA LYS A 15 -3.90 -0.65 13.08
C LYS A 15 -3.98 -1.63 11.88
N GLY A 16 -4.88 -2.61 11.94
CA GLY A 16 -5.02 -3.69 10.96
C GLY A 16 -6.04 -3.44 9.84
N GLY A 17 -6.39 -2.20 9.50
CA GLY A 17 -7.46 -1.91 8.51
C GLY A 17 -7.26 -2.55 7.13
N PHE A 18 -6.00 -2.78 6.72
CA PHE A 18 -5.66 -3.43 5.44
C PHE A 18 -6.02 -4.92 5.40
N VAL A 19 -6.23 -5.54 6.56
CA VAL A 19 -6.59 -6.96 6.71
C VAL A 19 -8.01 -7.27 6.20
N GLY A 20 -8.83 -6.24 5.99
CA GLY A 20 -10.15 -6.40 5.36
C GLY A 20 -10.09 -7.01 3.96
N VAL A 21 -8.98 -6.85 3.24
CA VAL A 21 -8.78 -7.41 1.90
C VAL A 21 -8.71 -8.94 1.95
N ASP A 22 -8.05 -9.52 2.95
CA ASP A 22 -7.91 -10.98 3.06
C ASP A 22 -9.27 -11.64 3.35
N ILE A 23 -10.10 -10.99 4.17
CA ILE A 23 -11.52 -11.39 4.41
C ILE A 23 -12.30 -11.32 3.09
N PHE A 24 -12.13 -10.22 2.35
CA PHE A 24 -12.78 -10.01 1.06
C PHE A 24 -12.38 -11.08 0.03
N PHE A 25 -11.11 -11.47 -0.04
CA PHE A 25 -10.64 -12.54 -0.92
C PHE A 25 -11.29 -13.89 -0.59
N VAL A 26 -11.45 -14.25 0.69
CA VAL A 26 -12.19 -15.48 1.06
C VAL A 26 -13.65 -15.41 0.60
N ILE A 27 -14.34 -14.29 0.84
CA ILE A 27 -15.75 -14.11 0.43
C ILE A 27 -15.86 -14.17 -1.10
N SER A 28 -14.97 -13.50 -1.81
CA SER A 28 -14.91 -13.43 -3.26
C SER A 28 -14.72 -14.82 -3.88
N GLY A 29 -13.73 -15.56 -3.38
CA GLY A 29 -13.43 -16.94 -3.76
C GLY A 29 -14.59 -17.91 -3.50
N TYR A 30 -15.27 -17.76 -2.36
CA TYR A 30 -16.48 -18.53 -2.05
C TYR A 30 -17.61 -18.24 -3.04
N LEU A 31 -17.91 -16.96 -3.27
CA LEU A 31 -19.04 -16.56 -4.10
C LEU A 31 -18.84 -16.94 -5.58
N ILE A 32 -17.65 -16.68 -6.14
CA ILE A 32 -17.34 -17.00 -7.54
C ILE A 32 -17.41 -18.51 -7.78
N SER A 33 -16.77 -19.29 -6.90
CA SER A 33 -16.70 -20.74 -7.02
C SER A 33 -18.04 -21.40 -6.81
N ASN A 34 -18.85 -20.91 -5.86
CA ASN A 34 -20.20 -21.43 -5.63
C ASN A 34 -21.10 -21.23 -6.86
N ILE A 35 -20.99 -20.09 -7.55
CA ILE A 35 -21.72 -19.84 -8.80
C ILE A 35 -21.26 -20.81 -9.89
N ILE A 36 -19.95 -20.98 -10.06
CA ILE A 36 -19.39 -21.87 -11.09
C ILE A 36 -19.77 -23.32 -10.81
N PHE A 37 -19.54 -23.82 -9.59
CA PHE A 37 -19.84 -25.20 -9.21
C PHE A 37 -21.31 -25.56 -9.37
N LYS A 38 -22.24 -24.70 -8.95
CA LYS A 38 -23.69 -24.94 -9.17
C LYS A 38 -24.06 -24.99 -10.65
N SER A 39 -23.44 -24.16 -11.48
CA SER A 39 -23.68 -24.17 -12.92
C SER A 39 -23.03 -25.38 -13.61
N LEU A 40 -21.90 -25.87 -13.11
CA LEU A 40 -21.27 -27.11 -13.59
C LEU A 40 -22.10 -28.33 -13.19
N GLU A 41 -22.51 -28.43 -11.93
CA GLU A 41 -23.36 -29.53 -11.41
C GLU A 41 -24.71 -29.64 -12.15
N SER A 42 -25.22 -28.52 -12.67
CA SER A 42 -26.45 -28.48 -13.47
C SER A 42 -26.22 -28.53 -14.99
N ASP A 43 -24.97 -28.70 -15.44
CA ASP A 43 -24.56 -28.69 -16.86
C ASP A 43 -25.03 -27.43 -17.64
N THR A 44 -25.23 -26.31 -16.95
CA THR A 44 -25.67 -25.02 -17.53
C THR A 44 -24.55 -23.99 -17.66
N PHE A 45 -23.30 -24.38 -17.38
CA PHE A 45 -22.18 -23.45 -17.34
C PHE A 45 -21.83 -22.88 -18.73
N SER A 46 -21.75 -21.55 -18.80
CA SER A 46 -21.43 -20.78 -20.01
C SER A 46 -20.41 -19.70 -19.66
N PHE A 47 -19.22 -19.77 -20.27
CA PHE A 47 -18.18 -18.75 -20.11
C PHE A 47 -18.68 -17.37 -20.51
N LYS A 48 -19.42 -17.28 -21.62
CA LYS A 48 -19.98 -16.02 -22.11
C LYS A 48 -20.92 -15.39 -21.09
N ASP A 49 -21.87 -16.16 -20.55
CA ASP A 49 -22.84 -15.64 -19.58
C ASP A 49 -22.18 -15.29 -18.24
N PHE A 50 -21.15 -16.04 -17.85
CA PHE A 50 -20.35 -15.73 -16.68
C PHE A 50 -19.66 -14.36 -16.80
N TYR A 51 -18.92 -14.12 -17.88
CA TYR A 51 -18.21 -12.85 -18.08
C TYR A 51 -19.16 -11.68 -18.32
N LEU A 52 -20.28 -11.87 -19.03
CA LEU A 52 -21.30 -10.82 -19.20
C LEU A 52 -21.87 -10.36 -17.84
N LYS A 53 -22.14 -11.29 -16.91
CA LYS A 53 -22.61 -10.95 -15.56
C LYS A 53 -21.55 -10.19 -14.77
N ARG A 54 -20.26 -10.50 -14.96
CA ARG A 54 -19.15 -9.82 -14.28
C ARG A 54 -18.92 -8.41 -14.81
N ILE A 55 -18.90 -8.24 -16.13
CA ILE A 55 -18.81 -6.92 -16.79
C ILE A 55 -19.93 -6.00 -16.27
N LYS A 56 -21.18 -6.47 -16.26
CA LYS A 56 -22.33 -5.69 -15.77
C LYS A 56 -22.29 -5.37 -14.27
N ARG A 57 -21.48 -6.10 -13.49
CA ARG A 57 -21.33 -5.90 -12.05
C ARG A 57 -20.19 -4.94 -11.73
N ILE A 58 -19.09 -5.00 -12.48
CA ILE A 58 -17.81 -4.36 -12.11
C ILE A 58 -17.62 -3.06 -12.89
N PHE A 59 -17.79 -3.10 -14.22
CA PHE A 59 -17.42 -1.98 -15.08
C PHE A 59 -18.23 -0.70 -14.81
N PRO A 60 -19.55 -0.72 -14.54
CA PRO A 60 -20.30 0.51 -14.37
C PRO A 60 -19.78 1.43 -13.26
N ALA A 61 -19.55 0.89 -12.06
CA ALA A 61 -19.05 1.69 -10.95
C ALA A 61 -17.58 2.09 -11.14
N LEU A 62 -16.78 1.22 -11.75
CA LEU A 62 -15.38 1.50 -12.05
C LEU A 62 -15.23 2.64 -13.08
N ILE A 63 -16.07 2.67 -14.12
CA ILE A 63 -16.13 3.76 -15.11
C ILE A 63 -16.45 5.08 -14.43
N VAL A 64 -17.41 5.09 -13.50
CA VAL A 64 -17.80 6.30 -12.76
C VAL A 64 -16.64 6.81 -11.90
N LEU A 65 -15.93 5.90 -11.23
CA LEU A 65 -14.73 6.25 -10.48
C LEU A 65 -13.65 6.85 -11.39
N PHE A 66 -13.37 6.23 -12.54
CA PHE A 66 -12.35 6.73 -13.48
C PHE A 66 -12.74 8.08 -14.08
N ALA A 67 -14.00 8.30 -14.41
CA ALA A 67 -14.49 9.60 -14.85
C ALA A 67 -14.26 10.65 -13.76
N PHE A 68 -14.65 10.37 -12.53
CA PHE A 68 -14.47 11.28 -11.40
C PHE A 68 -13.00 11.65 -11.17
N ILE A 69 -12.12 10.64 -11.05
CA ILE A 69 -10.71 10.90 -10.73
C ILE A 69 -9.96 11.54 -11.90
N MET A 70 -10.35 11.26 -13.15
CA MET A 70 -9.77 11.91 -14.32
C MET A 70 -10.18 13.38 -14.42
N ILE A 71 -11.44 13.71 -14.14
CA ILE A 71 -11.92 15.09 -14.06
C ILE A 71 -11.19 15.82 -12.92
N TYR A 72 -11.14 15.24 -11.72
CA TYR A 72 -10.38 15.80 -10.61
C TYR A 72 -8.90 15.99 -10.98
N GLY A 73 -8.30 14.98 -11.60
CA GLY A 73 -6.92 14.99 -12.06
C GLY A 73 -6.61 16.15 -12.98
N TYR A 74 -7.47 16.37 -13.97
CA TYR A 74 -7.30 17.42 -14.96
C TYR A 74 -7.35 18.84 -14.36
N PHE A 75 -8.22 19.08 -13.38
CA PHE A 75 -8.39 20.41 -12.78
C PHE A 75 -7.44 20.70 -11.61
N TYR A 76 -7.00 19.69 -10.87
CA TYR A 76 -6.31 19.89 -9.59
C TYR A 76 -4.87 19.33 -9.54
N LEU A 77 -4.44 18.49 -10.49
CA LEU A 77 -3.12 17.87 -10.46
C LEU A 77 -2.15 18.53 -11.43
N LEU A 78 -0.88 18.61 -11.01
CA LEU A 78 0.24 18.99 -11.86
C LEU A 78 0.48 17.94 -12.95
N ALA A 79 1.18 18.31 -14.01
CA ALA A 79 1.43 17.46 -15.17
C ALA A 79 2.00 16.08 -14.79
N ASN A 80 3.03 16.00 -13.94
CA ASN A 80 3.62 14.72 -13.53
C ASN A 80 2.66 13.86 -12.67
N ASP A 81 1.88 14.48 -11.79
CA ASP A 81 0.87 13.79 -10.98
C ASP A 81 -0.28 13.27 -11.86
N LEU A 82 -0.69 14.03 -12.87
CA LEU A 82 -1.70 13.64 -13.86
C LEU A 82 -1.19 12.52 -14.77
N LYS A 83 0.08 12.55 -15.17
CA LYS A 83 0.74 11.44 -15.89
C LYS A 83 0.74 10.17 -15.04
N THR A 84 1.13 10.28 -13.77
CA THR A 84 1.14 9.16 -12.82
C THR A 84 -0.27 8.61 -12.58
N LEU A 85 -1.26 9.48 -12.38
CA LEU A 85 -2.66 9.10 -12.28
C LEU A 85 -3.13 8.36 -13.54
N SER A 86 -2.77 8.84 -14.73
CA SER A 86 -3.12 8.18 -16.00
C SER A 86 -2.50 6.79 -16.11
N LYS A 87 -1.24 6.61 -15.66
CA LYS A 87 -0.61 5.28 -15.54
C LYS A 87 -1.40 4.36 -14.61
N HIS A 88 -1.86 4.87 -13.47
CA HIS A 88 -2.67 4.09 -12.51
C HIS A 88 -4.07 3.76 -13.05
N ILE A 89 -4.70 4.66 -13.82
CA ILE A 89 -5.96 4.39 -14.52
C ILE A 89 -5.76 3.29 -15.57
N ILE A 90 -4.71 3.37 -16.40
CA ILE A 90 -4.37 2.32 -17.38
C ILE A 90 -4.21 0.96 -16.66
N ALA A 91 -3.45 0.94 -15.56
CA ALA A 91 -3.24 -0.26 -14.77
C ALA A 91 -4.54 -0.79 -14.15
N GLY A 92 -5.46 0.09 -13.75
CA GLY A 92 -6.79 -0.27 -13.25
C GLY A 92 -7.68 -0.87 -14.34
N LEU A 93 -7.70 -0.25 -15.53
CA LEU A 93 -8.48 -0.70 -16.70
C LEU A 93 -8.02 -2.08 -17.22
N LEU A 94 -6.72 -2.37 -17.13
CA LEU A 94 -6.13 -3.65 -17.54
C LEU A 94 -6.09 -4.69 -16.41
N PHE A 95 -6.56 -4.36 -15.20
CA PHE A 95 -6.43 -5.20 -14.00
C PHE A 95 -4.97 -5.59 -13.68
N LEU A 96 -4.02 -4.70 -13.95
CA LEU A 96 -2.58 -4.84 -13.66
C LEU A 96 -2.09 -3.88 -12.57
N SER A 97 -3.02 -3.26 -11.84
CA SER A 97 -2.70 -2.31 -10.75
C SER A 97 -1.71 -2.90 -9.74
N ASN A 98 -1.87 -4.17 -9.39
CA ASN A 98 -0.98 -4.84 -8.44
C ASN A 98 0.47 -4.94 -8.93
N ILE A 99 0.69 -5.18 -10.23
CA ILE A 99 2.04 -5.26 -10.82
C ILE A 99 2.68 -3.87 -10.89
N VAL A 100 1.89 -2.85 -11.28
CA VAL A 100 2.39 -1.47 -11.30
C VAL A 100 2.79 -1.00 -9.91
N TYR A 101 1.94 -1.23 -8.90
CA TYR A 101 2.27 -0.82 -7.53
C TYR A 101 3.40 -1.63 -6.90
N TRP A 102 3.58 -2.89 -7.29
CA TRP A 102 4.76 -3.69 -6.95
C TRP A 102 6.05 -3.01 -7.45
N SER A 103 6.08 -2.57 -8.71
CA SER A 103 7.23 -1.83 -9.27
C SER A 103 7.46 -0.45 -8.63
N GLU A 104 6.43 0.12 -7.99
CA GLU A 104 6.45 1.47 -7.42
C GLU A 104 6.60 1.51 -5.89
N ALA A 105 6.94 0.40 -5.23
CA ALA A 105 6.95 0.31 -3.77
C ALA A 105 8.22 0.89 -3.10
N GLY A 106 9.26 1.20 -3.86
CA GLY A 106 10.55 1.67 -3.34
C GLY A 106 10.52 3.06 -2.69
N TYR A 107 11.49 3.31 -1.79
CA TYR A 107 11.64 4.54 -0.98
C TYR A 107 11.60 5.85 -1.81
N PHE A 108 12.12 5.83 -3.04
CA PHE A 108 12.17 7.00 -3.92
C PHE A 108 10.90 7.24 -4.75
N ASN A 109 9.91 6.33 -4.71
CA ASN A 109 8.64 6.49 -5.41
C ASN A 109 7.58 7.08 -4.46
N SER A 110 7.67 8.40 -4.25
CA SER A 110 6.90 9.16 -3.25
C SER A 110 5.59 9.80 -3.75
N GLY A 111 5.19 9.53 -5.00
CA GLY A 111 3.96 10.06 -5.57
C GLY A 111 2.68 9.61 -4.85
N ILE A 112 1.67 10.49 -4.81
CA ILE A 112 0.35 10.19 -4.22
C ILE A 112 -0.37 9.14 -5.09
N LYS A 113 -0.77 8.03 -4.48
CA LYS A 113 -1.44 6.91 -5.16
C LYS A 113 -2.95 6.95 -4.96
N TYR A 114 -3.64 7.79 -5.73
CA TYR A 114 -5.10 7.99 -5.68
C TYR A 114 -5.92 6.72 -5.88
N LEU A 115 -5.37 5.72 -6.57
CA LEU A 115 -6.05 4.47 -6.92
C LEU A 115 -5.36 3.26 -6.31
N LEU A 116 -4.59 3.44 -5.21
CA LEU A 116 -3.77 2.37 -4.63
C LEU A 116 -4.61 1.13 -4.36
N HIS A 117 -5.77 1.30 -3.71
CA HIS A 117 -6.68 0.20 -3.37
C HIS A 117 -6.99 -0.75 -4.53
N LEU A 118 -6.97 -0.31 -5.81
CA LEU A 118 -7.26 -1.17 -6.97
C LEU A 118 -6.27 -2.33 -7.16
N TRP A 119 -5.16 -2.38 -6.43
CA TRP A 119 -4.27 -3.54 -6.42
C TRP A 119 -5.00 -4.85 -6.10
N SER A 120 -5.89 -4.84 -5.08
CA SER A 120 -6.62 -6.05 -4.69
C SER A 120 -7.66 -6.46 -5.71
N LEU A 121 -8.28 -5.48 -6.40
CA LEU A 121 -9.18 -5.73 -7.52
C LEU A 121 -8.44 -6.39 -8.70
N GLY A 122 -7.19 -5.98 -8.96
CA GLY A 122 -6.35 -6.63 -9.97
C GLY A 122 -6.15 -8.12 -9.72
N ILE A 123 -5.81 -8.50 -8.48
CA ILE A 123 -5.63 -9.91 -8.08
C ILE A 123 -6.96 -10.68 -8.21
N GLU A 124 -8.07 -10.09 -7.76
CA GLU A 124 -9.40 -10.69 -7.86
C GLU A 124 -9.80 -10.97 -9.31
N GLU A 125 -9.64 -10.00 -10.22
CA GLU A 125 -10.04 -10.16 -11.61
C GLU A 125 -9.11 -11.13 -12.36
N GLN A 126 -7.80 -11.13 -12.05
CA GLN A 126 -6.88 -12.14 -12.57
C GLN A 126 -7.30 -13.56 -12.15
N PHE A 127 -7.74 -13.73 -10.91
CA PHE A 127 -8.33 -14.99 -10.45
C PHE A 127 -9.62 -15.29 -11.22
N TYR A 128 -10.51 -14.32 -11.42
CA TYR A 128 -11.77 -14.53 -12.14
C TYR A 128 -11.63 -14.87 -13.63
N ILE A 129 -10.53 -14.48 -14.26
CA ILE A 129 -10.21 -14.85 -15.65
C ILE A 129 -9.72 -16.31 -15.71
N LEU A 130 -8.84 -16.72 -14.80
CA LEU A 130 -8.22 -18.04 -14.82
C LEU A 130 -9.10 -19.13 -14.20
N TRP A 131 -9.77 -18.80 -13.09
CA TRP A 131 -10.45 -19.77 -12.24
C TRP A 131 -11.59 -20.54 -12.90
N PRO A 132 -12.48 -19.92 -13.71
CA PRO A 132 -13.54 -20.68 -14.38
C PRO A 132 -13.00 -21.71 -15.36
N VAL A 133 -11.88 -21.39 -16.03
CA VAL A 133 -11.19 -22.33 -16.95
C VAL A 133 -10.61 -23.49 -16.16
N ILE A 134 -9.93 -23.20 -15.05
CA ILE A 134 -9.37 -24.23 -14.16
C ILE A 134 -10.47 -25.16 -13.65
N LEU A 135 -11.56 -24.60 -13.09
CA LEU A 135 -12.66 -25.40 -12.57
C LEU A 135 -13.38 -26.21 -13.64
N PHE A 136 -13.57 -25.66 -14.84
CA PHE A 136 -14.17 -26.39 -15.97
C PHE A 136 -13.30 -27.58 -16.42
N VAL A 137 -11.97 -27.39 -16.51
CA VAL A 137 -11.04 -28.46 -16.87
C VAL A 137 -11.00 -29.54 -15.78
N ILE A 138 -10.94 -29.14 -14.50
CA ILE A 138 -11.02 -30.10 -13.38
C ILE A 138 -12.33 -30.88 -13.48
N TYR A 139 -13.45 -30.20 -13.74
CA TYR A 139 -14.76 -30.81 -13.85
C TYR A 139 -14.86 -31.86 -14.96
N LYS A 140 -14.33 -31.54 -16.13
CA LYS A 140 -14.39 -32.43 -17.29
C LYS A 140 -13.49 -33.67 -17.17
N TYR A 141 -12.32 -33.55 -16.52
CA TYR A 141 -11.27 -34.56 -16.64
C TYR A 141 -10.88 -35.29 -15.35
N LYS A 142 -11.37 -34.87 -14.18
CA LYS A 142 -10.86 -35.39 -12.90
C LYS A 142 -12.00 -35.80 -11.96
N LYS A 143 -11.85 -36.97 -11.31
CA LYS A 143 -12.75 -37.41 -10.24
C LYS A 143 -12.37 -36.85 -8.86
N ASN A 144 -11.16 -36.33 -8.68
CA ASN A 144 -10.65 -35.89 -7.37
C ASN A 144 -10.37 -34.38 -7.29
N TYR A 145 -11.44 -33.59 -7.38
CA TYR A 145 -11.45 -32.13 -7.35
C TYR A 145 -10.73 -31.54 -6.14
N ILE A 146 -11.06 -32.07 -4.96
CA ILE A 146 -10.60 -31.51 -3.70
C ILE A 146 -9.08 -31.59 -3.55
N THR A 147 -8.46 -32.69 -4.00
CA THR A 147 -7.00 -32.82 -3.95
C THR A 147 -6.33 -31.75 -4.81
N ILE A 148 -6.84 -31.47 -6.02
CA ILE A 148 -6.27 -30.42 -6.88
C ILE A 148 -6.44 -29.04 -6.25
N LEU A 149 -7.63 -28.72 -5.72
CA LEU A 149 -7.89 -27.45 -5.04
C LEU A 149 -6.96 -27.25 -3.85
N VAL A 150 -6.81 -28.28 -3.01
CA VAL A 150 -5.92 -28.25 -1.84
C VAL A 150 -4.46 -28.15 -2.26
N THR A 151 -4.02 -28.86 -3.30
CA THR A 151 -2.63 -28.75 -3.80
C THR A 151 -2.32 -27.34 -4.31
N LEU A 152 -3.22 -26.73 -5.09
CA LEU A 152 -3.05 -25.35 -5.56
C LEU A 152 -3.04 -24.37 -4.38
N TRP A 153 -3.91 -24.58 -3.40
CA TRP A 153 -3.96 -23.79 -2.17
C TRP A 153 -2.64 -23.87 -1.39
N ILE A 154 -2.13 -25.09 -1.14
CA ILE A 154 -0.84 -25.32 -0.45
C ILE A 154 0.29 -24.64 -1.23
N PHE A 155 0.33 -24.82 -2.56
CA PHE A 155 1.38 -24.23 -3.38
C PHE A 155 1.41 -22.70 -3.31
N SER A 156 0.24 -22.05 -3.41
CA SER A 156 0.15 -20.58 -3.27
C SER A 156 0.48 -20.12 -1.84
N PHE A 157 0.07 -20.88 -0.81
CA PHE A 157 0.40 -20.56 0.58
C PHE A 157 1.90 -20.72 0.88
N LEU A 158 2.56 -21.77 0.38
CA LEU A 158 4.00 -21.92 0.52
C LEU A 158 4.76 -20.82 -0.24
N THR A 159 4.26 -20.41 -1.40
CA THR A 159 4.80 -19.27 -2.15
C THR A 159 4.68 -17.97 -1.35
N ASN A 160 3.55 -17.76 -0.67
CA ASN A 160 3.36 -16.63 0.25
C ASN A 160 4.43 -16.61 1.36
N LEU A 161 4.66 -17.74 2.03
CA LEU A 161 5.67 -17.85 3.10
C LEU A 161 7.08 -17.58 2.58
N PHE A 162 7.43 -18.17 1.43
CA PHE A 162 8.72 -17.97 0.80
C PHE A 162 8.96 -16.50 0.41
N LEU A 163 7.97 -15.87 -0.24
CA LEU A 163 8.07 -14.46 -0.62
C LEU A 163 8.14 -13.54 0.60
N THR A 164 7.36 -13.81 1.65
CA THR A 164 7.37 -13.00 2.89
C THR A 164 8.76 -12.99 3.54
N GLY A 165 9.52 -14.08 3.44
CA GLY A 165 10.90 -14.14 3.95
C GLY A 165 11.94 -13.44 3.09
N LYS A 166 11.66 -13.18 1.80
CA LYS A 166 12.64 -12.62 0.84
C LYS A 166 12.34 -11.17 0.46
N ASP A 167 11.08 -10.88 0.14
CA ASP A 167 10.60 -9.56 -0.26
C ASP A 167 9.11 -9.41 0.08
N LEU A 168 8.83 -8.63 1.13
CA LEU A 168 7.48 -8.33 1.60
C LEU A 168 6.62 -7.65 0.53
N THR A 169 7.22 -6.86 -0.36
CA THR A 169 6.50 -6.16 -1.43
C THR A 169 5.92 -7.17 -2.43
N SER A 170 6.74 -8.12 -2.84
CA SER A 170 6.32 -9.21 -3.72
C SER A 170 5.23 -10.07 -3.09
N ALA A 171 5.38 -10.43 -1.80
CA ALA A 171 4.35 -11.19 -1.08
C ALA A 171 3.01 -10.44 -1.00
N PHE A 172 3.06 -9.11 -0.88
CA PHE A 172 1.86 -8.29 -0.75
C PHE A 172 1.10 -8.11 -2.06
N PHE A 173 1.79 -7.76 -3.16
CA PHE A 173 1.16 -7.37 -4.43
C PHE A 173 1.02 -8.50 -5.46
N LEU A 174 1.85 -9.55 -5.39
CA LEU A 174 1.86 -10.53 -6.47
C LEU A 174 0.81 -11.63 -6.26
N PRO A 175 0.10 -12.06 -7.32
CA PRO A 175 -1.04 -12.97 -7.19
C PRO A 175 -0.66 -14.35 -6.63
N GLN A 176 0.54 -14.85 -6.97
CA GLN A 176 1.01 -16.17 -6.53
C GLN A 176 1.06 -16.31 -4.99
N GLY A 177 1.30 -15.22 -4.27
CA GLY A 177 1.30 -15.20 -2.80
C GLY A 177 -0.06 -14.93 -2.17
N ARG A 178 -1.09 -14.61 -2.97
CA ARG A 178 -2.42 -14.17 -2.48
C ARG A 178 -3.57 -15.07 -2.92
N PHE A 179 -3.40 -15.85 -3.97
CA PHE A 179 -4.44 -16.74 -4.48
C PHE A 179 -4.91 -17.80 -3.48
N TRP A 180 -4.09 -18.21 -2.52
CA TRP A 180 -4.50 -19.14 -1.47
C TRP A 180 -5.71 -18.61 -0.65
N GLU A 181 -5.85 -17.30 -0.47
CA GLU A 181 -6.97 -16.69 0.26
C GLU A 181 -8.29 -16.88 -0.50
N LEU A 182 -8.28 -16.60 -1.81
CA LEU A 182 -9.40 -16.87 -2.73
C LEU A 182 -9.70 -18.37 -2.84
N MET A 183 -8.66 -19.21 -2.89
CA MET A 183 -8.80 -20.66 -2.94
C MET A 183 -9.40 -21.23 -1.64
N MET A 184 -9.14 -20.62 -0.49
CA MET A 184 -9.75 -21.03 0.79
C MET A 184 -11.28 -20.91 0.73
N GLY A 185 -11.79 -19.78 0.22
CA GLY A 185 -13.22 -19.61 -0.05
C GLY A 185 -13.74 -20.59 -1.10
N SER A 186 -12.93 -20.88 -2.11
CA SER A 186 -13.29 -21.82 -3.19
C SER A 186 -13.42 -23.26 -2.70
N ILE A 187 -12.55 -23.71 -1.79
CA ILE A 187 -12.65 -25.01 -1.12
C ILE A 187 -13.95 -25.08 -0.31
N LEU A 188 -14.29 -24.01 0.44
CA LEU A 188 -15.55 -23.96 1.16
C LEU A 188 -16.77 -24.07 0.24
N ALA A 189 -16.72 -23.40 -0.91
CA ALA A 189 -17.78 -23.48 -1.92
C ALA A 189 -17.93 -24.91 -2.47
N TYR A 190 -16.81 -25.59 -2.76
CA TYR A 190 -16.83 -26.98 -3.20
C TYR A 190 -17.53 -27.90 -2.18
N VAL A 191 -17.17 -27.80 -0.90
CA VAL A 191 -17.79 -28.59 0.17
C VAL A 191 -19.28 -28.26 0.30
N THR A 192 -19.64 -26.98 0.17
CA THR A 192 -21.04 -26.53 0.26
C THR A 192 -21.93 -27.08 -0.85
N VAL A 193 -21.41 -27.16 -2.08
CA VAL A 193 -22.18 -27.63 -3.25
C VAL A 193 -22.21 -29.15 -3.29
N PHE A 194 -21.05 -29.80 -3.36
CA PHE A 194 -20.96 -31.24 -3.64
C PHE A 194 -21.02 -32.16 -2.42
N LYS A 195 -20.86 -31.62 -1.19
CA LYS A 195 -20.90 -32.40 0.06
C LYS A 195 -22.03 -31.97 1.01
N LYS A 196 -23.11 -31.44 0.46
CA LYS A 196 -24.26 -30.88 1.20
C LYS A 196 -24.84 -31.85 2.25
N GLU A 197 -24.95 -33.14 1.94
CA GLU A 197 -25.45 -34.17 2.87
C GLU A 197 -24.53 -34.39 4.07
N HIS A 198 -23.21 -34.29 3.88
CA HIS A 198 -22.24 -34.42 4.96
C HIS A 198 -22.18 -33.19 5.87
N LEU A 199 -22.54 -32.00 5.40
CA LEU A 199 -22.55 -30.79 6.24
C LEU A 199 -23.81 -30.72 7.13
N ASN A 200 -24.98 -31.07 6.60
CA ASN A 200 -26.25 -30.98 7.34
C ASN A 200 -26.36 -32.01 8.48
N HIS A 201 -25.63 -33.13 8.43
CA HIS A 201 -25.66 -34.15 9.48
C HIS A 201 -24.48 -34.09 10.46
N LYS A 202 -23.37 -33.41 10.12
CA LYS A 202 -22.11 -33.52 10.89
C LYS A 202 -21.80 -32.30 11.77
N PHE A 203 -22.34 -31.12 11.46
CA PHE A 203 -22.21 -29.95 12.32
C PHE A 203 -23.47 -29.79 13.17
N SER A 204 -23.38 -30.17 14.45
CA SER A 204 -24.43 -29.85 15.43
C SER A 204 -24.66 -28.33 15.45
N ASN A 205 -25.88 -27.91 15.81
CA ASN A 205 -26.20 -26.48 15.95
C ASN A 205 -25.18 -25.74 16.84
N LEU A 206 -24.65 -26.44 17.86
CA LEU A 206 -23.59 -25.93 18.73
C LEU A 206 -22.30 -25.62 17.96
N MET A 207 -21.83 -26.51 17.08
CA MET A 207 -20.59 -26.29 16.32
C MET A 207 -20.72 -25.13 15.33
N ASN A 208 -21.90 -24.91 14.75
CA ASN A 208 -22.16 -23.74 13.92
C ASN A 208 -22.09 -22.44 14.74
N HIS A 209 -22.62 -22.44 15.97
CA HIS A 209 -22.51 -21.30 16.87
C HIS A 209 -21.07 -21.03 17.28
N LEU A 210 -20.30 -22.07 17.61
CA LEU A 210 -18.88 -21.96 17.94
C LEU A 210 -18.06 -21.41 16.75
N ASN A 211 -18.23 -21.98 15.55
CA ASN A 211 -17.54 -21.48 14.35
C ASN A 211 -17.83 -20.01 14.08
N SER A 212 -19.09 -19.60 14.22
CA SER A 212 -19.50 -18.21 14.01
C SER A 212 -18.89 -17.26 15.06
N PHE A 213 -18.88 -17.67 16.33
CA PHE A 213 -18.25 -16.92 17.41
C PHE A 213 -16.73 -16.83 17.26
N PHE A 214 -16.04 -17.96 17.09
CA PHE A 214 -14.59 -18.00 16.89
C PHE A 214 -14.17 -17.26 15.63
N GLY A 215 -14.95 -17.36 14.56
CA GLY A 215 -14.69 -16.61 13.33
C GLY A 215 -14.72 -15.10 13.54
N LEU A 216 -15.71 -14.59 14.29
CA LEU A 216 -15.79 -13.17 14.66
C LEU A 216 -14.61 -12.76 15.57
N VAL A 217 -14.25 -13.59 16.55
CA VAL A 217 -13.13 -13.33 17.46
C VAL A 217 -11.82 -13.26 16.68
N LEU A 218 -11.55 -14.19 15.76
CA LEU A 218 -10.34 -14.19 14.95
C LEU A 218 -10.23 -12.94 14.07
N ILE A 219 -11.33 -12.49 13.47
CA ILE A 219 -11.36 -11.23 12.70
C ILE A 219 -11.08 -10.04 13.64
N GLY A 220 -11.71 -9.99 14.81
CA GLY A 220 -11.46 -8.95 15.80
C GLY A 220 -9.99 -8.89 16.26
N LEU A 221 -9.39 -10.06 16.53
CA LEU A 221 -7.98 -10.19 16.86
C LEU A 221 -7.08 -9.74 15.71
N ALA A 222 -7.43 -10.08 14.47
CA ALA A 222 -6.69 -9.65 13.29
C ALA A 222 -6.65 -8.11 13.18
N PHE A 223 -7.79 -7.43 13.35
CA PHE A 223 -7.85 -5.96 13.30
C PHE A 223 -7.09 -5.28 14.46
N TYR A 224 -7.00 -5.94 15.61
CA TYR A 224 -6.37 -5.41 16.82
C TYR A 224 -4.85 -5.65 16.87
N TRP A 225 -4.39 -6.87 16.55
CA TRP A 225 -2.98 -7.28 16.70
C TRP A 225 -2.13 -7.07 15.44
N ILE A 226 -2.72 -7.14 14.24
CA ILE A 226 -1.93 -7.00 13.02
C ILE A 226 -1.62 -5.53 12.78
N ASN A 227 -0.33 -5.21 12.70
CA ASN A 227 0.20 -3.89 12.39
C ASN A 227 1.18 -3.97 11.20
N GLN A 228 1.63 -2.80 10.73
CA GLN A 228 2.55 -2.69 9.60
C GLN A 228 3.99 -3.11 9.89
N ASP A 229 4.34 -3.24 11.17
CA ASP A 229 5.70 -3.58 11.58
C ASP A 229 5.95 -5.10 11.57
N GLN A 230 4.88 -5.90 11.38
CA GLN A 230 4.97 -7.35 11.24
C GLN A 230 5.23 -7.76 9.79
N SER A 231 5.86 -8.92 9.60
CA SER A 231 6.04 -9.58 8.30
C SER A 231 4.69 -10.06 7.75
N PHE A 232 3.91 -9.13 7.22
CA PHE A 232 2.59 -9.36 6.62
C PHE A 232 2.71 -9.43 5.09
N PRO A 233 1.98 -10.34 4.41
CA PRO A 233 0.95 -11.26 4.92
C PRO A 233 1.44 -12.46 5.73
N GLY A 234 2.28 -13.34 5.16
CA GLY A 234 2.83 -14.50 5.87
C GLY A 234 1.78 -15.33 6.63
N TRP A 235 2.14 -15.75 7.85
CA TRP A 235 1.24 -16.46 8.77
C TRP A 235 0.13 -15.58 9.33
N TRP A 236 0.33 -14.26 9.41
CA TRP A 236 -0.63 -13.33 10.01
C TRP A 236 -1.94 -13.26 9.22
N ALA A 237 -1.88 -13.41 7.90
CA ALA A 237 -3.05 -13.48 7.04
C ALA A 237 -3.93 -14.73 7.28
N LEU A 238 -3.48 -15.75 8.05
CA LEU A 238 -4.34 -16.88 8.44
C LEU A 238 -5.46 -16.47 9.40
N LEU A 239 -5.21 -15.54 10.33
CA LEU A 239 -6.23 -15.10 11.29
C LEU A 239 -7.51 -14.59 10.60
N PRO A 240 -7.43 -13.57 9.71
CA PRO A 240 -8.62 -13.04 9.03
C PRO A 240 -9.24 -14.04 8.05
N THR A 241 -8.42 -14.86 7.37
CA THR A 241 -8.91 -15.80 6.35
C THR A 241 -9.61 -17.01 6.98
N ILE A 242 -9.06 -17.60 8.03
CA ILE A 242 -9.73 -18.63 8.84
C ILE A 242 -10.97 -18.03 9.50
N GLY A 243 -10.88 -16.80 10.04
CA GLY A 243 -12.02 -16.12 10.64
C GLY A 243 -13.20 -15.98 9.67
N ALA A 244 -12.91 -15.53 8.44
CA ALA A 244 -13.89 -15.42 7.36
C ALA A 244 -14.44 -16.80 6.96
N PHE A 245 -13.58 -17.81 6.80
CA PHE A 245 -13.97 -19.18 6.47
C PHE A 245 -14.93 -19.78 7.52
N LEU A 246 -14.63 -19.60 8.81
CA LEU A 246 -15.47 -20.08 9.91
C LEU A 246 -16.84 -19.37 9.95
N LEU A 247 -16.87 -18.05 9.75
CA LEU A 247 -18.12 -17.30 9.69
C LEU A 247 -19.01 -17.73 8.52
N ILE A 248 -18.44 -17.94 7.33
CA ILE A 248 -19.20 -18.38 6.16
C ILE A 248 -19.67 -19.82 6.34
N SER A 249 -18.81 -20.71 6.83
CA SER A 249 -19.13 -22.14 7.02
C SER A 249 -20.19 -22.39 8.10
N ALA A 250 -20.28 -21.53 9.11
CA ALA A 250 -21.30 -21.60 10.16
C ALA A 250 -22.74 -21.43 9.65
N GLY A 251 -22.92 -20.85 8.46
CA GLY A 251 -24.22 -20.71 7.81
C GLY A 251 -25.14 -19.67 8.47
N LYS A 252 -26.33 -19.50 7.90
CA LYS A 252 -27.25 -18.40 8.26
C LYS A 252 -27.88 -18.52 9.65
N GLN A 253 -27.98 -19.74 10.18
CA GLN A 253 -28.66 -20.00 11.45
C GLN A 253 -27.76 -19.81 12.68
N ALA A 254 -26.46 -19.60 12.49
CA ALA A 254 -25.57 -19.34 13.60
C ALA A 254 -25.90 -18.01 14.30
N LEU A 255 -25.74 -17.94 15.63
CA LEU A 255 -26.20 -16.81 16.44
C LEU A 255 -25.64 -15.46 15.97
N VAL A 256 -24.31 -15.35 15.77
CA VAL A 256 -23.70 -14.10 15.28
C VAL A 256 -24.21 -13.76 13.89
N ASN A 257 -24.27 -14.76 12.99
CA ASN A 257 -24.74 -14.53 11.62
C ASN A 257 -26.21 -14.06 11.59
N LYS A 258 -27.07 -14.64 12.43
CA LYS A 258 -28.51 -14.36 12.50
C LYS A 258 -28.81 -13.02 13.16
N TYR A 259 -28.15 -12.69 14.27
CA TYR A 259 -28.50 -11.49 15.04
C TYR A 259 -27.63 -10.27 14.71
N LEU A 260 -26.34 -10.48 14.40
CA LEU A 260 -25.42 -9.38 14.06
C LEU A 260 -25.36 -9.15 12.55
N LEU A 261 -24.95 -10.16 11.77
CA LEU A 261 -24.67 -9.97 10.34
C LEU A 261 -25.92 -9.83 9.47
N SER A 262 -27.07 -10.32 9.95
CA SER A 262 -28.36 -10.16 9.26
C SER A 262 -29.09 -8.87 9.62
N ASN A 263 -28.51 -8.01 10.47
CA ASN A 263 -29.05 -6.69 10.76
C ASN A 263 -29.09 -5.85 9.47
N PRO A 264 -30.18 -5.10 9.21
CA PRO A 264 -30.35 -4.34 7.97
C PRO A 264 -29.20 -3.37 7.67
N LEU A 265 -28.57 -2.77 8.68
CA LEU A 265 -27.44 -1.86 8.49
C LEU A 265 -26.21 -2.56 7.91
N PHE A 266 -25.86 -3.74 8.44
CA PHE A 266 -24.76 -4.56 7.91
C PHE A 266 -25.08 -5.10 6.51
N VAL A 267 -26.34 -5.49 6.27
CA VAL A 267 -26.78 -5.96 4.95
C VAL A 267 -26.67 -4.84 3.92
N ILE A 268 -27.17 -3.64 4.21
CA ILE A 268 -27.07 -2.48 3.30
C ILE A 268 -25.60 -2.16 3.01
N THR A 269 -24.75 -2.14 4.05
CA THR A 269 -23.30 -1.94 3.90
C THR A 269 -22.69 -3.00 2.98
N GLY A 270 -23.08 -4.27 3.13
CA GLY A 270 -22.67 -5.36 2.26
C GLY A 270 -23.14 -5.19 0.81
N LEU A 271 -24.35 -4.66 0.58
CA LEU A 271 -24.90 -4.41 -0.75
C LEU A 271 -24.13 -3.31 -1.49
N ILE A 272 -23.70 -2.26 -0.79
CA ILE A 272 -22.91 -1.15 -1.36
C ILE A 272 -21.40 -1.36 -1.24
N SER A 273 -20.94 -2.52 -0.76
CA SER A 273 -19.53 -2.76 -0.44
C SER A 273 -18.56 -2.54 -1.61
N TYR A 274 -18.95 -2.94 -2.83
CA TYR A 274 -18.11 -2.74 -4.02
C TYR A 274 -17.94 -1.25 -4.39
N PRO A 275 -19.01 -0.46 -4.57
CA PRO A 275 -18.83 0.96 -4.81
C PRO A 275 -18.26 1.70 -3.59
N LEU A 276 -18.44 1.20 -2.36
CA LEU A 276 -17.77 1.73 -1.17
C LEU A 276 -16.26 1.51 -1.22
N TYR A 277 -15.84 0.31 -1.62
CA TYR A 277 -14.45 0.01 -1.88
C TYR A 277 -13.85 0.93 -2.96
N LEU A 278 -14.60 1.30 -3.99
CA LEU A 278 -14.12 2.23 -5.02
C LEU A 278 -14.02 3.68 -4.54
N TRP A 279 -15.02 4.18 -3.81
CA TRP A 279 -15.11 5.60 -3.45
C TRP A 279 -14.32 5.99 -2.20
N HIS A 280 -14.19 5.09 -1.21
CA HIS A 280 -13.56 5.47 0.06
C HIS A 280 -12.11 5.91 -0.11
N TRP A 281 -11.32 5.19 -0.90
CA TRP A 281 -9.87 5.43 -0.96
C TRP A 281 -9.48 6.73 -1.68
N PRO A 282 -10.00 7.04 -2.89
CA PRO A 282 -9.69 8.30 -3.57
C PRO A 282 -10.15 9.51 -2.77
N LEU A 283 -11.34 9.47 -2.16
CA LEU A 283 -11.86 10.57 -1.34
C LEU A 283 -11.01 10.79 -0.08
N LEU A 284 -10.60 9.70 0.60
CA LEU A 284 -9.69 9.78 1.73
C LEU A 284 -8.29 10.27 1.34
N THR A 285 -7.81 9.90 0.15
CA THR A 285 -6.53 10.35 -0.37
C THR A 285 -6.57 11.86 -0.64
N ILE A 286 -7.63 12.35 -1.30
CA ILE A 286 -7.85 13.78 -1.58
C ILE A 286 -7.97 14.57 -0.26
N ALA A 287 -8.78 14.08 0.69
CA ALA A 287 -8.91 14.68 2.02
C ALA A 287 -7.56 14.75 2.77
N GLY A 288 -6.69 13.76 2.58
CA GLY A 288 -5.36 13.73 3.17
C GLY A 288 -4.39 14.76 2.61
N LEU A 289 -4.64 15.32 1.42
CA LEU A 289 -3.81 16.40 0.85
C LEU A 289 -4.04 17.74 1.55
N MET A 290 -5.19 17.91 2.18
CA MET A 290 -5.56 19.11 2.93
C MET A 290 -5.07 19.07 4.38
N ASP A 291 -4.49 17.95 4.82
CA ASP A 291 -4.01 17.73 6.19
C ASP A 291 -2.56 18.21 6.34
N TYR A 292 -2.37 19.52 6.50
CA TYR A 292 -1.05 20.09 6.79
C TYR A 292 -0.76 20.20 8.29
N GLU A 293 -1.79 20.14 9.14
CA GLU A 293 -1.65 20.19 10.59
C GLU A 293 -2.70 19.26 11.18
N ASN A 294 -2.32 18.49 12.21
CA ASN A 294 -3.12 17.49 12.92
C ASN A 294 -4.26 18.12 13.76
N SER A 295 -4.91 19.12 13.17
CA SER A 295 -5.95 20.01 13.67
C SER A 295 -7.29 19.28 13.77
N ASN A 296 -8.21 19.86 14.52
CA ASN A 296 -9.58 19.34 14.58
C ASN A 296 -10.28 19.44 13.22
N GLU A 297 -9.90 20.41 12.39
CA GLU A 297 -10.44 20.61 11.04
C GLU A 297 -10.08 19.45 10.11
N ALA A 298 -8.82 18.99 10.13
CA ALA A 298 -8.39 17.84 9.32
C ALA A 298 -9.14 16.54 9.69
N LYS A 299 -9.43 16.33 10.96
CA LYS A 299 -10.26 15.20 11.42
C LYS A 299 -11.69 15.31 10.88
N LEU A 300 -12.27 16.50 10.90
CA LEU A 300 -13.61 16.75 10.35
C LEU A 300 -13.65 16.49 8.84
N ILE A 301 -12.65 16.93 8.08
CA ILE A 301 -12.55 16.69 6.63
C ILE A 301 -12.49 15.17 6.34
N ARG A 302 -11.72 14.41 7.13
CA ARG A 302 -11.59 12.95 6.97
C ARG A 302 -12.89 12.20 7.28
N ILE A 303 -13.54 12.55 8.39
CA ILE A 303 -14.85 11.98 8.72
C ILE A 303 -15.86 12.31 7.63
N SER A 304 -15.85 13.55 7.14
CA SER A 304 -16.70 13.98 6.02
C SER A 304 -16.42 13.18 4.75
N ALA A 305 -15.16 12.90 4.41
CA ALA A 305 -14.79 12.06 3.27
C ALA A 305 -15.31 10.62 3.40
N VAL A 306 -15.29 10.03 4.60
CA VAL A 306 -15.92 8.72 4.85
C VAL A 306 -17.42 8.81 4.61
N LEU A 307 -18.12 9.80 5.18
CA LEU A 307 -19.56 9.96 5.00
C LEU A 307 -19.94 10.17 3.52
N VAL A 308 -19.19 11.03 2.81
CA VAL A 308 -19.38 11.27 1.38
C VAL A 308 -19.15 9.99 0.58
N SER A 309 -18.19 9.14 0.97
CA SER A 309 -17.99 7.84 0.31
C SER A 309 -19.24 6.96 0.42
N PHE A 310 -19.87 6.86 1.60
CA PHE A 310 -21.12 6.11 1.75
C PHE A 310 -22.24 6.65 0.86
N VAL A 311 -22.37 7.98 0.79
CA VAL A 311 -23.37 8.63 -0.07
C VAL A 311 -23.12 8.30 -1.54
N PHE A 312 -21.90 8.52 -2.04
CA PHE A 312 -21.54 8.25 -3.43
C PHE A 312 -21.67 6.76 -3.79
N SER A 313 -21.35 5.87 -2.85
CA SER A 313 -21.52 4.44 -3.04
C SER A 313 -22.98 4.03 -3.12
N PHE A 314 -23.85 4.61 -2.28
CA PHE A 314 -25.29 4.36 -2.35
C PHE A 314 -25.89 4.86 -3.66
N ILE A 315 -25.52 6.08 -4.09
CA ILE A 315 -25.92 6.68 -5.38
C ILE A 315 -25.50 5.78 -6.54
N THR A 316 -24.22 5.37 -6.57
CA THR A 316 -23.65 4.50 -7.61
C THR A 316 -24.37 3.15 -7.65
N TYR A 317 -24.56 2.53 -6.48
CA TYR A 317 -25.26 1.26 -6.37
C TYR A 317 -26.71 1.36 -6.87
N ARG A 318 -27.46 2.37 -6.39
CA ARG A 318 -28.91 2.46 -6.60
C ARG A 318 -29.29 2.88 -8.01
N TRP A 319 -28.52 3.78 -8.62
CA TRP A 319 -28.87 4.40 -9.90
C TRP A 319 -28.01 3.95 -11.08
N ILE A 320 -26.84 3.35 -10.85
CA ILE A 320 -25.98 2.86 -11.92
C ILE A 320 -25.93 1.33 -11.92
N GLU A 321 -25.56 0.71 -10.80
CA GLU A 321 -25.39 -0.76 -10.76
C GLU A 321 -26.71 -1.53 -10.88
N ILE A 322 -27.72 -1.23 -10.06
CA ILE A 322 -28.99 -1.96 -10.05
C ILE A 322 -29.67 -1.95 -11.43
N PRO A 323 -29.85 -0.79 -12.11
CA PRO A 323 -30.51 -0.75 -13.41
C PRO A 323 -29.77 -1.56 -14.47
N ILE A 324 -28.44 -1.47 -14.50
CA ILE A 324 -27.61 -2.21 -15.45
C ILE A 324 -27.67 -3.71 -15.15
N ARG A 325 -27.45 -4.11 -13.90
CA ARG A 325 -27.39 -5.52 -13.47
C ARG A 325 -28.70 -6.27 -13.74
N ASN A 326 -29.85 -5.64 -13.51
CA ASN A 326 -31.16 -6.30 -13.53
C ASN A 326 -31.80 -6.45 -14.92
N VAL A 327 -31.14 -5.99 -15.99
CA VAL A 327 -31.62 -6.24 -17.36
C VAL A 327 -31.62 -7.75 -17.65
N LYS A 328 -32.80 -8.29 -18.00
CA LYS A 328 -33.02 -9.74 -18.24
C LYS A 328 -32.94 -10.14 -19.72
N LEU A 329 -33.23 -9.22 -20.64
CA LEU A 329 -33.25 -9.50 -22.08
C LEU A 329 -31.82 -9.77 -22.60
N LYS A 330 -31.60 -10.94 -23.22
CA LYS A 330 -30.28 -11.39 -23.67
C LYS A 330 -29.62 -10.42 -24.66
N GLU A 331 -30.38 -9.90 -25.62
CA GLU A 331 -29.87 -8.94 -26.61
C GLU A 331 -29.43 -7.63 -25.96
N LYS A 332 -30.28 -7.07 -25.09
CA LYS A 332 -29.93 -5.86 -24.32
C LYS A 332 -28.72 -6.08 -23.42
N ASN A 333 -28.56 -7.29 -22.85
CA ASN A 333 -27.39 -7.62 -22.04
C ASN A 333 -26.08 -7.57 -22.82
N VAL A 334 -26.08 -8.11 -24.05
CA VAL A 334 -24.91 -8.06 -24.91
C VAL A 334 -24.63 -6.62 -25.36
N LEU A 335 -25.65 -5.85 -25.71
CA LEU A 335 -25.50 -4.45 -26.09
C LEU A 335 -24.89 -3.63 -24.94
N ILE A 336 -25.43 -3.73 -23.73
CA ILE A 336 -24.92 -3.04 -22.54
C ILE A 336 -23.46 -3.42 -22.27
N ALA A 337 -23.12 -4.71 -22.33
CA ALA A 337 -21.74 -5.14 -22.12
C ALA A 337 -20.80 -4.57 -23.19
N ARG A 338 -21.20 -4.54 -24.45
CA ARG A 338 -20.43 -3.90 -25.54
C ARG A 338 -20.24 -2.40 -25.30
N SER A 339 -21.29 -1.69 -24.88
CA SER A 339 -21.21 -0.27 -24.54
C SER A 339 -20.25 -0.02 -23.37
N LEU A 340 -20.29 -0.84 -22.32
CA LEU A 340 -19.38 -0.74 -21.18
C LEU A 340 -17.93 -1.03 -21.59
N ILE A 341 -17.69 -2.04 -22.43
CA ILE A 341 -16.35 -2.32 -22.99
C ILE A 341 -15.87 -1.12 -23.82
N LEU A 342 -16.72 -0.56 -24.67
CA LEU A 342 -16.38 0.60 -25.49
C LEU A 342 -15.99 1.81 -24.62
N LEU A 343 -16.73 2.07 -23.55
CA LEU A 343 -16.39 3.11 -22.59
C LEU A 343 -15.05 2.83 -21.90
N MET A 344 -14.80 1.60 -21.44
CA MET A 344 -13.51 1.23 -20.86
C MET A 344 -12.36 1.42 -21.85
N THR A 345 -12.55 1.06 -23.13
CA THR A 345 -11.54 1.30 -24.17
C THR A 345 -11.34 2.78 -24.46
N LEU A 346 -12.39 3.60 -24.41
CA LEU A 346 -12.28 5.05 -24.53
C LEU A 346 -11.45 5.63 -23.39
N PHE A 347 -11.74 5.26 -22.14
CA PHE A 347 -10.94 5.68 -20.98
C PHE A 347 -9.49 5.22 -21.08
N LEU A 348 -9.25 4.02 -21.62
CA LEU A 348 -7.91 3.52 -21.87
C LEU A 348 -7.16 4.39 -22.89
N SER A 349 -7.79 4.68 -24.03
CA SER A 349 -7.22 5.54 -25.08
C SER A 349 -6.94 6.95 -24.57
N VAL A 350 -7.87 7.56 -23.83
CA VAL A 350 -7.69 8.89 -23.23
C VAL A 350 -6.52 8.87 -22.23
N SER A 351 -6.45 7.86 -21.36
CA SER A 351 -5.37 7.76 -20.37
C SER A 351 -4.00 7.55 -21.02
N ILE A 352 -3.92 6.74 -22.08
CA ILE A 352 -2.70 6.57 -22.88
C ILE A 352 -2.29 7.89 -23.53
N PHE A 353 -3.26 8.64 -24.08
CA PHE A 353 -3.00 9.95 -24.66
C PHE A 353 -2.41 10.92 -23.62
N ILE A 354 -3.04 11.07 -22.44
CA ILE A 354 -2.53 11.93 -21.36
C ILE A 354 -1.13 11.50 -20.91
N TYR A 355 -0.90 10.19 -20.76
CA TYR A 355 0.40 9.63 -20.38
C TYR A 355 1.47 9.96 -21.42
N SER A 356 1.19 9.76 -22.71
CA SER A 356 2.12 10.05 -23.82
C SER A 356 2.44 11.53 -23.98
N LYS A 357 1.54 12.42 -23.53
CA LYS A 357 1.73 13.88 -23.49
C LYS A 357 2.34 14.38 -22.18
N ASN A 358 2.90 13.48 -21.36
CA ASN A 358 3.48 13.80 -20.05
C ASN A 358 2.53 14.65 -19.18
N GLY A 359 1.22 14.36 -19.19
CA GLY A 359 0.23 15.13 -18.42
C GLY A 359 0.01 16.56 -18.91
N PHE A 360 0.23 16.82 -20.20
CA PHE A 360 0.12 18.13 -20.83
C PHE A 360 1.09 19.16 -20.27
N ILE A 361 2.31 18.74 -19.92
CA ILE A 361 3.35 19.64 -19.39
C ILE A 361 3.59 20.88 -20.28
N ASP A 362 3.47 20.72 -21.60
CA ASP A 362 3.63 21.80 -22.58
C ASP A 362 2.55 22.91 -22.49
N SER A 363 1.43 22.63 -21.82
CA SER A 363 0.34 23.59 -21.62
C SER A 363 0.54 24.48 -20.38
N TYR A 364 1.54 24.19 -19.55
CA TYR A 364 1.82 24.94 -18.33
C TYR A 364 2.79 26.11 -18.60
N PRO A 365 2.69 27.21 -17.83
CA PRO A 365 3.68 28.29 -17.87
C PRO A 365 5.09 27.76 -17.56
N LYS A 366 6.13 28.35 -18.19
CA LYS A 366 7.54 27.92 -18.05
C LYS A 366 8.02 27.77 -16.59
N ILE A 367 7.51 28.59 -15.67
CA ILE A 367 7.88 28.51 -14.25
C ILE A 367 7.46 27.18 -13.59
N VAL A 368 6.31 26.62 -14.01
CA VAL A 368 5.84 25.32 -13.50
C VAL A 368 6.69 24.19 -14.07
N PHE A 369 7.15 24.32 -15.33
CA PHE A 369 8.08 23.38 -15.93
C PHE A 369 9.43 23.33 -15.19
N GLU A 370 9.94 24.48 -14.73
CA GLU A 370 11.15 24.49 -13.92
C GLU A 370 10.94 23.85 -12.55
N LEU A 371 9.80 24.08 -11.90
CA LEU A 371 9.47 23.46 -10.61
C LEU A 371 9.23 21.94 -10.71
N ASP A 372 8.58 21.46 -11.78
CA ASP A 372 8.28 20.04 -11.99
C ASP A 372 9.57 19.21 -12.21
N LYS A 373 10.60 19.80 -12.82
CA LYS A 373 11.94 19.18 -12.94
C LYS A 373 12.57 18.82 -11.60
N TYR A 374 12.21 19.51 -10.51
CA TYR A 374 12.73 19.22 -9.18
C TYR A 374 12.02 18.04 -8.49
N LYS A 375 10.87 17.54 -8.99
CA LYS A 375 10.19 16.37 -8.42
C LYS A 375 10.90 15.06 -8.74
N ASP A 376 11.40 14.90 -9.97
CA ASP A 376 12.17 13.73 -10.41
C ASP A 376 13.69 13.96 -10.28
N TYR A 377 14.09 14.81 -9.33
CA TYR A 377 15.49 15.10 -9.08
C TYR A 377 16.22 13.85 -8.59
N GLU A 378 17.26 13.40 -9.31
CA GLU A 378 18.02 12.22 -8.95
C GLU A 378 18.88 12.49 -7.71
N THR A 379 18.28 12.37 -6.52
CA THR A 379 18.95 12.64 -5.25
C THR A 379 20.07 11.64 -4.95
N LYS A 380 20.09 10.48 -5.62
CA LYS A 380 21.02 9.39 -5.31
C LYS A 380 22.47 9.82 -5.50
N GLU A 381 22.80 10.40 -6.65
CA GLU A 381 24.17 10.86 -6.95
C GLU A 381 24.55 12.06 -6.08
N ILE A 382 23.62 12.99 -5.91
CA ILE A 382 23.88 14.27 -5.26
C ILE A 382 24.06 14.09 -3.75
N PHE A 383 23.20 13.28 -3.13
CA PHE A 383 23.29 12.97 -1.70
C PHE A 383 24.33 11.87 -1.45
N ARG A 384 24.86 11.24 -2.50
CA ARG A 384 25.79 10.11 -2.43
C ARG A 384 25.19 8.96 -1.61
N SER A 385 23.94 8.64 -1.94
CA SER A 385 23.14 7.62 -1.24
C SER A 385 23.71 6.22 -1.45
N GLY A 386 23.90 5.50 -0.35
CA GLY A 386 24.50 4.16 -0.32
C GLY A 386 26.03 4.14 -0.28
N THR A 387 26.68 5.31 -0.31
CA THR A 387 28.15 5.42 -0.17
C THR A 387 28.54 6.35 0.98
N CYS A 388 28.05 7.59 1.00
CA CYS A 388 28.36 8.59 2.04
C CYS A 388 27.13 9.07 2.83
N LEU A 389 25.94 8.87 2.26
CA LEU A 389 24.68 8.80 3.00
C LEU A 389 24.29 7.33 3.12
N LEU A 390 24.59 6.72 4.27
CA LEU A 390 24.14 5.36 4.55
C LEU A 390 22.62 5.38 4.72
N GLN A 391 21.92 4.46 4.07
CA GLN A 391 20.57 4.08 4.45
C GLN A 391 20.75 2.94 5.45
N ASP A 392 20.29 1.72 5.18
CA ASP A 392 20.35 0.62 6.15
C ASP A 392 21.72 -0.07 6.32
N GLN A 393 22.81 0.50 5.78
CA GLN A 393 24.13 -0.12 5.81
C GLN A 393 24.87 0.09 7.15
N ASP A 394 25.82 -0.80 7.43
CA ASP A 394 26.75 -0.67 8.56
C ASP A 394 27.80 0.43 8.32
N LYS A 395 28.35 0.96 9.41
CA LYS A 395 29.42 1.98 9.44
C LYS A 395 30.63 1.66 8.56
N ASN A 396 30.94 0.38 8.32
CA ASN A 396 32.06 -0.01 7.46
C ASN A 396 31.79 0.20 5.95
N SER A 397 30.56 0.57 5.59
CA SER A 397 30.14 0.75 4.20
C SER A 397 30.44 2.14 3.64
N PHE A 398 30.99 3.05 4.45
CA PHE A 398 31.43 4.35 3.96
C PHE A 398 32.52 4.19 2.89
N SER A 399 32.29 4.78 1.71
CA SER A 399 33.29 4.79 0.64
C SER A 399 34.51 5.63 1.04
N LYS A 400 35.67 5.31 0.48
CA LYS A 400 36.90 6.11 0.63
C LYS A 400 36.70 7.53 0.09
N ASP A 401 35.86 7.69 -0.93
CA ASP A 401 35.61 8.98 -1.56
C ASP A 401 34.77 9.93 -0.68
N CYS A 402 34.26 9.48 0.46
CA CYS A 402 33.47 10.32 1.36
C CYS A 402 34.29 11.46 1.97
N LEU A 403 35.61 11.34 1.95
CA LEU A 403 36.57 12.41 2.19
C LEU A 403 37.24 12.79 0.87
N ASP A 404 37.21 14.08 0.55
CA ASP A 404 37.96 14.62 -0.59
C ASP A 404 39.47 14.29 -0.47
N PRO A 405 40.15 14.04 -1.60
CA PRO A 405 41.58 13.73 -1.61
C PRO A 405 42.42 14.81 -0.93
N GLU A 406 43.61 14.44 -0.49
CA GLU A 406 44.53 15.41 0.12
C GLU A 406 44.93 16.50 -0.88
N GLU A 407 44.71 17.73 -0.46
CA GLU A 407 45.11 18.94 -1.16
C GLU A 407 45.90 19.79 -0.16
N GLN A 408 47.07 20.29 -0.57
CA GLN A 408 47.96 21.06 0.29
C GLN A 408 47.26 22.33 0.81
N ASP A 409 47.33 22.59 2.12
CA ASP A 409 46.72 23.74 2.80
C ASP A 409 45.18 23.87 2.67
N SER A 410 44.47 22.75 2.46
CA SER A 410 43.00 22.76 2.41
C SER A 410 42.38 22.25 3.74
N PRO A 411 41.73 23.11 4.55
CA PRO A 411 41.06 22.70 5.78
C PRO A 411 39.88 21.76 5.49
N ILE A 412 39.56 20.87 6.44
CA ILE A 412 38.44 19.93 6.29
C ILE A 412 37.16 20.55 6.86
N LEU A 413 36.12 20.60 6.04
CA LEU A 413 34.73 20.84 6.42
C LEU A 413 34.03 19.48 6.56
N PHE A 414 33.68 19.13 7.78
CA PHE A 414 33.04 17.86 8.13
C PHE A 414 31.53 18.03 8.21
N VAL A 415 30.76 17.30 7.41
CA VAL A 415 29.30 17.31 7.39
C VAL A 415 28.78 16.03 8.04
N TRP A 416 28.04 16.18 9.14
CA TRP A 416 27.47 15.07 9.92
C TRP A 416 25.97 15.25 10.15
N GLY A 417 25.20 14.20 9.85
CA GLY A 417 23.80 14.09 10.25
C GLY A 417 22.98 13.23 9.28
N ASP A 418 21.73 13.62 9.04
CA ASP A 418 20.81 12.81 8.23
C ASP A 418 20.78 13.20 6.75
N SER A 419 19.71 12.86 6.03
CA SER A 419 19.55 13.26 4.63
C SER A 419 19.54 14.79 4.42
N TYR A 420 19.22 15.58 5.46
CA TYR A 420 19.32 17.05 5.45
C TYR A 420 20.76 17.54 5.67
N ALA A 421 21.67 16.70 6.15
CA ALA A 421 23.10 16.97 6.06
C ALA A 421 23.61 16.68 4.64
N ALA A 422 23.20 15.54 4.07
CA ALA A 422 23.60 15.13 2.73
C ALA A 422 23.18 16.13 1.64
N GLN A 423 22.02 16.78 1.76
CA GLN A 423 21.56 17.78 0.79
C GLN A 423 22.52 19.01 0.69
N LEU A 424 23.25 19.34 1.76
CA LEU A 424 24.13 20.51 1.79
C LEU A 424 25.38 20.32 0.93
N ILE A 425 25.74 19.08 0.61
CA ILE A 425 26.97 18.73 -0.10
C ILE A 425 27.01 19.37 -1.49
N HIS A 426 25.87 19.49 -2.17
CA HIS A 426 25.82 20.16 -3.47
C HIS A 426 26.24 21.64 -3.37
N GLY A 427 25.68 22.37 -2.41
CA GLY A 427 26.03 23.77 -2.16
C GLY A 427 27.49 23.93 -1.74
N PHE A 428 28.00 23.04 -0.87
CA PHE A 428 29.41 23.07 -0.47
C PHE A 428 30.37 22.76 -1.64
N LYS A 429 30.00 21.87 -2.57
CA LYS A 429 30.80 21.63 -3.78
C LYS A 429 30.90 22.86 -4.68
N ILE A 430 29.81 23.64 -4.79
CA ILE A 430 29.83 24.91 -5.53
C ILE A 430 30.75 25.91 -4.80
N LEU A 431 30.62 26.04 -3.48
CA LEU A 431 31.48 26.92 -2.67
C LEU A 431 32.95 26.52 -2.70
N LYS A 432 33.27 25.23 -2.89
CA LYS A 432 34.65 24.75 -3.07
C LYS A 432 35.32 25.35 -4.31
N ALA A 433 34.55 25.74 -5.34
CA ALA A 433 35.10 26.43 -6.51
C ALA A 433 35.58 27.86 -6.19
N GLU A 434 35.03 28.47 -5.14
CA GLU A 434 35.36 29.85 -4.71
C GLU A 434 36.31 29.88 -3.51
N LYS A 435 36.29 28.84 -2.66
CA LYS A 435 37.08 28.75 -1.43
C LYS A 435 37.79 27.41 -1.34
N LYS A 436 39.04 27.43 -0.92
CA LYS A 436 39.87 26.24 -0.79
C LYS A 436 39.58 25.49 0.51
N PHE A 437 38.89 24.36 0.42
CA PHE A 437 38.63 23.43 1.53
C PHE A 437 38.31 22.03 1.00
N ARG A 438 38.40 21.02 1.88
CA ARG A 438 38.07 19.62 1.61
C ARG A 438 36.75 19.26 2.27
N ILE A 439 35.90 18.49 1.59
CA ILE A 439 34.63 18.03 2.14
C ILE A 439 34.78 16.62 2.70
N ALA A 440 34.30 16.41 3.93
CA ALA A 440 34.12 15.09 4.53
C ALA A 440 32.63 14.89 4.80
N GLN A 441 31.97 14.01 4.05
CA GLN A 441 30.56 13.68 4.24
C GLN A 441 30.40 12.33 4.95
N TYR A 442 29.89 12.36 6.18
CA TYR A 442 29.53 11.15 6.90
C TYR A 442 28.12 11.30 7.46
N SER A 443 27.14 10.74 6.74
CA SER A 443 25.72 10.92 7.02
C SER A 443 24.97 9.57 7.01
N SER A 444 23.87 9.50 7.75
CA SER A 444 23.00 8.32 7.80
C SER A 444 21.52 8.72 7.80
N ALA A 445 20.72 8.11 6.93
CA ALA A 445 19.32 8.45 6.72
C ALA A 445 18.51 8.31 8.02
N ALA A 446 17.67 9.32 8.30
CA ALA A 446 16.88 9.39 9.53
C ALA A 446 17.69 9.26 10.84
N CYS A 447 18.98 9.62 10.81
CA CYS A 447 19.89 9.54 11.96
C CYS A 447 20.49 10.94 12.26
N PRO A 448 19.98 11.66 13.27
CA PRO A 448 20.52 12.98 13.63
C PRO A 448 21.91 12.83 14.26
N PRO A 449 22.78 13.86 14.19
CA PRO A 449 24.16 13.78 14.68
C PRO A 449 24.24 13.86 16.21
N ILE A 450 23.79 12.81 16.89
CA ILE A 450 23.67 12.68 18.35
C ILE A 450 24.24 11.32 18.77
N PHE A 451 25.23 11.30 19.66
CA PHE A 451 26.01 10.09 19.99
C PHE A 451 25.21 8.87 20.49
N GLU A 452 24.09 9.09 21.16
CA GLU A 452 23.28 8.01 21.77
C GLU A 452 21.83 8.02 21.28
N PHE A 453 21.61 8.50 20.06
CA PHE A 453 20.27 8.51 19.48
C PHE A 453 19.89 7.13 18.96
N GLU A 454 18.74 6.64 19.43
CA GLU A 454 18.17 5.36 19.01
C GLU A 454 16.98 5.63 18.10
N ALA A 455 17.16 5.42 16.80
CA ALA A 455 16.08 5.54 15.84
C ALA A 455 15.31 4.21 15.75
N SER A 456 14.00 4.23 16.03
CA SER A 456 13.16 3.02 15.95
C SER A 456 13.14 2.37 14.57
N ARG A 457 13.37 3.15 13.50
CA ARG A 457 13.42 2.67 12.11
C ARG A 457 14.85 2.37 11.63
N HIS A 458 15.87 2.72 12.42
CA HIS A 458 17.26 2.66 11.99
C HIS A 458 18.16 2.17 13.13
N PRO A 459 18.22 0.84 13.39
CA PRO A 459 18.88 0.28 14.57
C PRO A 459 20.39 0.57 14.61
N LEU A 460 21.01 0.81 13.45
CA LEU A 460 22.43 1.14 13.31
C LEU A 460 22.77 2.62 13.53
N CYS A 461 21.78 3.49 13.80
CA CYS A 461 22.02 4.92 13.95
C CYS A 461 22.97 5.23 15.12
N GLY A 462 22.73 4.63 16.29
CA GLY A 462 23.56 4.84 17.48
C GLY A 462 25.01 4.41 17.26
N SER A 463 25.24 3.21 16.71
CA SER A 463 26.60 2.71 16.42
C SER A 463 27.31 3.52 15.36
N THR A 464 26.58 4.00 14.34
CA THR A 464 27.11 4.88 13.29
C THR A 464 27.53 6.24 13.86
N ASN A 465 26.70 6.86 14.70
CA ASN A 465 27.02 8.13 15.34
C ASN A 465 28.20 8.05 16.31
N GLN A 466 28.31 6.94 17.06
CA GLN A 466 29.47 6.70 17.91
C GLN A 466 30.76 6.63 17.08
N TYR A 467 30.75 5.86 15.99
CA TYR A 467 31.89 5.77 15.08
C TYR A 467 32.26 7.13 14.48
N ILE A 468 31.28 7.86 13.93
CA ILE A 468 31.51 9.16 13.31
C ILE A 468 32.11 10.15 14.31
N GLY A 469 31.46 10.35 15.45
CA GLY A 469 31.88 11.42 16.34
C GLY A 469 33.02 11.07 17.30
N LYS A 470 33.21 9.79 17.68
CA LYS A 470 34.29 9.38 18.61
C LYS A 470 35.53 8.85 17.92
N GLU A 471 35.41 8.32 16.70
CA GLU A 471 36.55 7.75 15.97
C GLU A 471 36.94 8.62 14.78
N LEU A 472 36.00 8.95 13.88
CA LEU A 472 36.32 9.66 12.64
C LEU A 472 36.66 11.14 12.84
N ILE A 473 35.80 11.90 13.53
CA ILE A 473 36.00 13.34 13.72
C ILE A 473 37.36 13.63 14.41
N PRO A 474 37.73 12.95 15.52
CA PRO A 474 39.03 13.15 16.14
C PRO A 474 40.19 12.75 15.23
N LYS A 475 40.06 11.66 14.47
CA LYS A 475 41.09 11.18 13.55
C LYS A 475 41.35 12.13 12.39
N LEU A 476 40.30 12.76 11.84
CA LEU A 476 40.42 13.68 10.71
C LEU A 476 40.76 15.12 11.12
N ASN A 477 40.56 15.47 12.39
CA ASN A 477 40.85 16.79 12.96
C ASN A 477 40.33 17.96 12.08
N PRO A 478 39.02 18.04 11.80
CA PRO A 478 38.46 19.03 10.89
C PRO A 478 38.52 20.45 11.46
N SER A 479 38.55 21.45 10.58
CA SER A 479 38.53 22.87 11.01
C SER A 479 37.12 23.39 11.29
N LEU A 480 36.12 22.82 10.62
CA LEU A 480 34.70 23.13 10.77
C LEU A 480 33.87 21.85 10.74
N ILE A 481 32.96 21.71 11.69
CA ILE A 481 31.96 20.64 11.74
C ILE A 481 30.58 21.27 11.52
N VAL A 482 29.86 20.80 10.51
CA VAL A 482 28.48 21.16 10.21
C VAL A 482 27.59 20.00 10.64
N LEU A 483 26.82 20.23 11.69
CA LEU A 483 25.77 19.33 12.15
C LEU A 483 24.47 19.76 11.46
N SER A 484 23.79 18.85 10.77
CA SER A 484 22.51 19.17 10.13
C SER A 484 21.59 17.97 10.18
N ALA A 485 20.33 18.21 10.52
CA ALA A 485 19.31 17.17 10.51
C ALA A 485 17.95 17.79 10.22
N TYR A 486 16.95 16.97 9.93
CA TYR A 486 15.56 17.42 9.99
C TYR A 486 15.12 17.59 11.44
N TRP A 487 15.66 18.61 12.12
CA TRP A 487 15.45 18.89 13.54
C TRP A 487 13.96 18.83 13.97
N PRO A 488 12.99 19.35 13.19
CA PRO A 488 11.58 19.20 13.53
C PRO A 488 11.10 17.75 13.68
N ALA A 489 11.59 16.79 12.88
CA ALA A 489 11.16 15.39 13.04
C ALA A 489 11.64 14.75 14.34
N TYR A 490 12.76 15.20 14.88
CA TYR A 490 13.34 14.64 16.11
C TYR A 490 12.85 15.36 17.36
N PHE A 491 12.55 16.65 17.25
CA PHE A 491 12.19 17.48 18.38
C PHE A 491 10.68 17.78 18.51
N PHE A 492 9.91 17.78 17.42
CA PHE A 492 8.56 18.35 17.39
C PHE A 492 7.34 17.41 17.27
N PRO A 493 7.42 16.06 17.20
CA PRO A 493 6.22 15.22 17.31
C PRO A 493 6.08 14.45 18.63
N ARG A 494 7.04 14.50 19.57
CA ARG A 494 7.01 13.72 20.83
C ARG A 494 7.53 14.53 22.03
N GLU A 495 6.64 15.24 22.72
CA GLU A 495 6.96 16.00 23.95
C GLU A 495 7.72 15.17 25.01
N VAL A 496 7.51 13.84 25.04
CA VAL A 496 8.07 12.95 26.07
C VAL A 496 9.59 12.71 25.92
N THR A 497 10.17 12.79 24.71
CA THR A 497 11.62 12.56 24.50
C THR A 497 12.42 13.82 24.19
N PHE A 498 11.76 14.95 23.91
CA PHE A 498 12.40 16.20 23.54
C PHE A 498 13.51 16.63 24.52
N ALA A 499 13.22 16.67 25.82
CA ALA A 499 14.20 17.09 26.82
C ALA A 499 15.43 16.17 26.88
N LYS A 500 15.21 14.85 26.72
CA LYS A 500 16.27 13.84 26.71
C LYS A 500 17.16 13.98 25.48
N ASP A 501 16.56 14.11 24.30
CA ASP A 501 17.29 14.21 23.04
C ASP A 501 18.02 15.56 22.91
N LEU A 502 17.42 16.64 23.43
CA LEU A 502 18.08 17.95 23.55
C LEU A 502 19.29 17.91 24.49
N SER A 503 19.17 17.22 25.64
CA SER A 503 20.32 17.02 26.56
C SER A 503 21.44 16.25 25.87
N ARG A 504 21.11 15.15 25.17
CA ARG A 504 22.09 14.36 24.41
C ARG A 504 22.75 15.14 23.28
N PHE A 505 21.99 16.00 22.60
CA PHE A 505 22.54 16.87 21.57
C PHE A 505 23.52 17.88 22.17
N LYS A 506 23.16 18.50 23.30
CA LYS A 506 24.06 19.39 24.05
C LYS A 506 25.33 18.66 24.50
N GLU A 507 25.22 17.45 25.03
CA GLU A 507 26.36 16.60 25.40
C GLU A 507 27.23 16.25 24.19
N SER A 508 26.61 16.02 23.02
CA SER A 508 27.33 15.76 21.76
C SER A 508 28.19 16.96 21.36
N ILE A 509 27.64 18.18 21.40
CA ILE A 509 28.39 19.41 21.13
C ILE A 509 29.52 19.60 22.15
N ILE A 510 29.26 19.39 23.44
CA ILE A 510 30.27 19.52 24.50
C ILE A 510 31.42 18.55 24.28
N THR A 511 31.11 17.30 23.91
CA THR A 511 32.10 16.25 23.65
C THR A 511 32.98 16.62 22.46
N LEU A 512 32.40 17.14 21.37
CA LEU A 512 33.14 17.60 20.21
C LEU A 512 34.08 18.79 20.52
N LYS A 513 33.71 19.65 21.46
CA LYS A 513 34.52 20.81 21.87
C LYS A 513 35.67 20.48 22.82
N ARG A 514 35.69 19.31 23.44
CA ARG A 514 36.68 18.94 24.47
C ARG A 514 38.02 18.44 23.92
N ASN A 515 38.14 18.17 22.62
CA ASN A 515 39.41 17.79 22.00
C ASN A 515 40.24 19.05 21.68
N ASP A 516 41.54 19.03 22.02
CA ASP A 516 42.49 20.16 22.09
C ASP A 516 42.67 21.03 20.83
N THR A 517 41.98 20.73 19.74
CA THR A 517 41.93 21.49 18.49
C THR A 517 40.49 21.95 18.24
N THR A 518 39.96 22.88 19.04
CA THR A 518 38.52 23.21 19.00
C THR A 518 38.04 23.57 17.59
N PRO A 519 37.34 22.67 16.89
CA PRO A 519 36.81 22.96 15.58
C PRO A 519 35.67 23.96 15.73
N ARG A 520 35.45 24.81 14.73
CA ARG A 520 34.20 25.59 14.69
C ARG A 520 33.06 24.60 14.50
N ILE A 521 31.97 24.73 15.25
CA ILE A 521 30.78 23.88 15.12
C ILE A 521 29.62 24.77 14.68
N LEU A 522 28.99 24.40 13.58
CA LEU A 522 27.78 25.03 13.05
C LEU A 522 26.66 23.97 13.09
N PHE A 523 25.48 24.32 13.60
CA PHE A 523 24.37 23.38 13.77
C PHE A 523 23.01 24.01 13.51
#